data_AF-A0AAE5XL67-F1
#
_entry.id   AF-A0AAE5XL67-F1
#
_cell.length_a   1.000
_cell.length_b   1.000
_cell.length_c   1.000
_cell.angle_alpha   90.00
_cell.angle_beta   90.00
_cell.angle_gamma   90.00
#
_symmetry.space_group_name_H-M   'P 1'
#
loop_
_entity.id
_entity.type
_entity.pdbx_description
1 polymer ?
#
loop_
_entity_poly.entity_id
_entity_poly.type
_entity_poly.pdbx_seq_one_letter_code
_entity_poly.pdbx_strand_id
1 'polypeptide(L)'
;MELHKLGYDEKWLAYQILDPELFKQQCQAYEENGDSHTEHYRYAAFLHWIATRAAAPDEALNHFVELTLSDPDSMMGGSAFIQLLSASWLTDPQFDLLSRRAQELGNWTTDKVERVALMRRLRTGGLTPSLFRDCLQLEDSSLHEILLKRSDMDQDMMKALAEHGANKRIRNLAKQYSASKKRWGDAAQP
;
A
#
# COMPACT_ATOMS: atom_id res chain seq x y z
N MET A 1 -8.14 -18.91 25.12
CA MET A 1 -8.02 -19.65 23.85
C MET A 1 -6.55 -19.70 23.44
N GLU A 2 -6.09 -20.79 22.80
CA GLU A 2 -4.69 -20.98 22.43
C GLU A 2 -4.37 -20.27 21.09
N LEU A 3 -3.23 -19.59 21.01
CA LEU A 3 -2.77 -18.81 19.85
C LEU A 3 -2.91 -19.54 18.51
N HIS A 4 -2.53 -20.81 18.50
CA HIS A 4 -2.51 -21.64 17.30
C HIS A 4 -3.89 -21.85 16.66
N LYS A 5 -4.99 -21.71 17.43
CA LYS A 5 -6.35 -21.85 16.89
C LYS A 5 -6.71 -20.74 15.90
N LEU A 6 -6.11 -19.56 16.05
CA LEU A 6 -6.24 -18.43 15.12
C LEU A 6 -5.04 -18.36 14.16
N GLY A 7 -4.23 -19.41 14.09
CA GLY A 7 -3.05 -19.50 13.22
C GLY A 7 -1.84 -18.69 13.69
N TYR A 8 -1.84 -18.17 14.92
CA TYR A 8 -0.69 -17.47 15.47
C TYR A 8 0.34 -18.43 16.07
N ASP A 9 1.62 -18.08 15.92
CA ASP A 9 2.70 -18.63 16.73
C ASP A 9 3.10 -17.67 17.87
N GLU A 10 4.04 -18.08 18.71
CA GLU A 10 4.49 -17.29 19.87
C GLU A 10 5.21 -15.99 19.48
N LYS A 11 5.81 -15.92 18.27
CA LYS A 11 6.54 -14.74 17.81
C LYS A 11 5.59 -13.56 17.63
N TRP A 12 4.33 -13.78 17.27
CA TRP A 12 3.34 -12.70 17.12
C TRP A 12 3.17 -11.85 18.38
N LEU A 13 3.16 -12.49 19.56
CA LEU A 13 3.13 -11.80 20.85
C LEU A 13 4.51 -11.29 21.24
N ALA A 14 5.56 -12.10 21.07
CA ALA A 14 6.92 -11.73 21.47
C ALA A 14 7.41 -10.47 20.72
N TYR A 15 7.06 -10.36 19.44
CA TYR A 15 7.35 -9.21 18.58
C TYR A 15 6.37 -8.06 18.73
N GLN A 16 5.34 -8.22 19.58
CA GLN A 16 4.29 -7.23 19.81
C GLN A 16 3.60 -6.81 18.51
N ILE A 17 3.44 -7.76 17.58
CA ILE A 17 2.65 -7.57 16.35
C ILE A 17 1.17 -7.77 16.64
N LEU A 18 0.87 -8.81 17.41
CA LEU A 18 -0.47 -9.08 17.89
C LEU A 18 -0.73 -8.29 19.18
N ASP A 19 -1.61 -7.30 19.07
CA ASP A 19 -2.12 -6.58 20.25
C ASP A 19 -3.00 -7.53 21.11
N PRO A 20 -2.81 -7.56 22.45
CA PRO A 20 -3.58 -8.44 23.32
C PRO A 20 -5.09 -8.19 23.32
N GLU A 21 -5.53 -6.95 23.18
CA GLU A 21 -6.96 -6.61 23.15
C GLU A 21 -7.56 -7.01 21.80
N LEU A 22 -6.85 -6.77 20.69
CA LEU A 22 -7.23 -7.31 19.39
C LEU A 22 -7.33 -8.83 19.42
N PHE A 23 -6.35 -9.52 20.02
CA PHE A 23 -6.38 -10.98 20.13
C PHE A 23 -7.62 -11.46 20.87
N LYS A 24 -7.97 -10.81 21.98
CA LYS A 24 -9.18 -11.13 22.76
C LYS A 24 -10.45 -10.95 21.92
N GLN A 25 -10.53 -9.87 21.14
CA GLN A 25 -11.68 -9.62 20.24
C GLN A 25 -11.78 -10.67 19.14
N GLN A 26 -10.66 -11.02 18.51
CA GLN A 26 -10.60 -12.09 17.50
C GLN A 26 -10.98 -13.44 18.09
N CYS A 27 -10.58 -13.68 19.34
CA CYS A 27 -10.95 -14.90 20.05
C CYS A 27 -12.46 -15.03 20.22
N GLN A 28 -13.12 -13.95 20.68
CA GLN A 28 -14.56 -13.92 20.82
C GLN A 28 -15.26 -14.09 19.47
N ALA A 29 -14.80 -13.39 18.42
CA ALA A 29 -15.38 -13.48 17.09
C ALA A 29 -15.30 -14.90 16.50
N TYR A 30 -14.20 -15.62 16.77
CA TYR A 30 -14.02 -17.02 16.37
C TYR A 30 -14.96 -17.95 17.12
N GLU A 31 -15.15 -17.76 18.43
CA GLU A 31 -16.10 -18.56 19.23
C GLU A 31 -17.55 -18.36 18.77
N GLU A 32 -17.92 -17.15 18.33
CA GLU A 32 -19.26 -16.83 17.86
C GLU A 32 -19.54 -17.35 16.44
N ASN A 33 -18.58 -17.22 15.52
CA ASN A 33 -18.81 -17.43 14.08
C ASN A 33 -18.09 -18.64 13.49
N GLY A 34 -17.12 -19.22 14.23
CA GLY A 34 -16.36 -20.39 13.79
C GLY A 34 -15.55 -20.19 12.51
N ASP A 35 -15.14 -18.95 12.18
CA ASP A 35 -14.40 -18.68 10.95
C ASP A 35 -13.04 -19.38 10.95
N SER A 36 -12.92 -20.42 10.12
CA SER A 36 -11.71 -21.23 9.99
C SER A 36 -10.60 -20.55 9.18
N HIS A 37 -10.86 -19.40 8.56
CA HIS A 37 -9.90 -18.66 7.73
C HIS A 37 -8.92 -17.88 8.61
N THR A 38 -7.99 -18.61 9.22
CA THR A 38 -7.03 -18.06 10.18
C THR A 38 -6.16 -16.92 9.62
N GLU A 39 -5.95 -16.90 8.30
CA GLU A 39 -5.25 -15.85 7.57
C GLU A 39 -5.92 -14.48 7.71
N HIS A 40 -7.24 -14.42 7.88
CA HIS A 40 -7.95 -13.16 8.10
C HIS A 40 -7.55 -12.52 9.43
N TYR A 41 -7.39 -13.32 10.48
CA TYR A 41 -6.97 -12.82 11.79
C TYR A 41 -5.54 -12.29 11.73
N ARG A 42 -4.61 -13.07 11.15
CA ARG A 42 -3.21 -12.66 10.97
C ARG A 42 -3.07 -11.39 10.15
N TYR A 43 -3.79 -11.32 9.03
CA TYR A 43 -3.79 -10.13 8.18
C TYR A 43 -4.34 -8.92 8.95
N ALA A 44 -5.44 -9.08 9.69
CA ALA A 44 -6.00 -8.01 10.51
C ALA A 44 -5.01 -7.53 11.58
N ALA A 45 -4.24 -8.43 12.20
CA ALA A 45 -3.19 -8.07 13.15
C ALA A 45 -2.07 -7.24 12.50
N PHE A 46 -1.59 -7.62 11.30
CA PHE A 46 -0.63 -6.80 10.55
C PHE A 46 -1.18 -5.40 10.24
N LEU A 47 -2.43 -5.31 9.74
CA LEU A 47 -3.06 -4.03 9.43
C LEU A 47 -3.21 -3.14 10.67
N HIS A 48 -3.67 -3.74 11.78
CA HIS A 48 -3.80 -3.04 13.05
C HIS A 48 -2.45 -2.52 13.53
N TRP A 49 -1.39 -3.32 13.44
CA TRP A 49 -0.04 -2.94 13.80
C TRP A 49 0.46 -1.72 13.02
N ILE A 50 0.21 -1.69 11.70
CA ILE A 50 0.58 -0.56 10.83
C ILE A 50 -0.23 0.70 11.18
N ALA A 51 -1.54 0.54 11.35
CA ALA A 51 -2.48 1.65 11.50
C ALA A 51 -2.37 2.39 12.85
N THR A 52 -1.96 1.68 13.91
CA THR A 52 -1.88 2.24 15.27
C THR A 52 -0.56 2.93 15.59
N ARG A 53 0.39 2.96 14.64
CA ARG A 53 1.73 3.52 14.85
C ARG A 53 1.91 4.90 14.23
N ALA A 54 2.72 5.70 14.91
CA ALA A 54 3.24 6.97 14.41
C ALA A 54 4.71 6.88 13.98
N ALA A 55 5.42 5.81 14.39
CA ALA A 55 6.77 5.44 13.99
C ALA A 55 7.04 3.99 14.45
N ALA A 56 8.10 3.37 13.92
CA ALA A 56 8.63 2.10 14.43
C ALA A 56 10.16 2.09 14.37
N PRO A 57 10.86 1.54 15.38
CA PRO A 57 12.29 1.30 15.30
C PRO A 57 12.59 0.15 14.32
N ASP A 58 13.81 0.12 13.81
CA ASP A 58 14.24 -0.86 12.80
C ASP A 58 14.11 -2.31 13.28
N GLU A 59 14.31 -2.56 14.57
CA GLU A 59 14.10 -3.89 15.18
C GLU A 59 12.64 -4.35 15.03
N ALA A 60 11.67 -3.47 15.28
CA ALA A 60 10.26 -3.80 15.14
C ALA A 60 9.87 -4.01 13.66
N LEU A 61 10.50 -3.29 12.74
CA LEU A 61 10.34 -3.52 11.31
C LEU A 61 10.92 -4.88 10.90
N ASN A 62 12.08 -5.26 11.42
CA ASN A 62 12.69 -6.56 11.13
C ASN A 62 11.80 -7.72 11.62
N HIS A 63 11.21 -7.59 12.80
CA HIS A 63 10.23 -8.55 13.30
C HIS A 63 8.98 -8.65 12.40
N PHE A 64 8.47 -7.51 11.92
CA PHE A 64 7.35 -7.49 10.97
C PHE A 64 7.72 -8.21 9.68
N VAL A 65 8.88 -7.88 9.12
CA VAL A 65 9.37 -8.51 7.88
C VAL A 65 9.54 -10.02 8.07
N GLU A 66 10.17 -10.45 9.17
CA GLU A 66 10.33 -11.86 9.49
C GLU A 66 8.99 -12.59 9.46
N LEU A 67 7.98 -12.07 10.18
CA LEU A 67 6.65 -12.69 10.22
C LEU A 67 5.97 -12.72 8.85
N THR A 68 6.09 -11.65 8.05
CA THR A 68 5.50 -11.65 6.69
C THR A 68 6.18 -12.61 5.73
N LEU A 69 7.50 -12.80 5.83
CA LEU A 69 8.26 -13.71 4.97
C LEU A 69 8.06 -15.18 5.35
N SER A 70 7.82 -15.45 6.63
CA SER A 70 7.60 -16.80 7.14
C SER A 70 6.12 -17.17 7.31
N ASP A 71 5.17 -16.32 6.89
CA ASP A 71 3.75 -16.64 7.05
C ASP A 71 3.38 -17.89 6.24
N PRO A 72 2.60 -18.84 6.82
CA PRO A 72 2.13 -20.01 6.10
C PRO A 72 1.38 -19.68 4.79
N ASP A 73 0.73 -18.51 4.75
CA ASP A 73 0.18 -17.94 3.53
C ASP A 73 1.09 -16.82 3.00
N SER A 74 2.00 -17.20 2.09
CA SER A 74 2.94 -16.28 1.45
C SER A 74 2.29 -15.11 0.69
N MET A 75 1.08 -15.30 0.16
CA MET A 75 0.36 -14.23 -0.56
C MET A 75 -0.20 -13.20 0.42
N MET A 76 -0.74 -13.66 1.55
CA MET A 76 -1.19 -12.80 2.63
C MET A 76 0.00 -12.06 3.27
N GLY A 77 1.06 -12.77 3.64
CA GLY A 77 2.27 -12.20 4.20
C GLY A 77 2.89 -11.14 3.29
N GLY A 78 3.02 -11.44 1.99
CA GLY A 78 3.48 -10.47 1.01
C GLY A 78 2.56 -9.27 0.85
N SER A 79 1.24 -9.46 0.92
CA SER A 79 0.27 -8.35 0.88
C SER A 79 0.42 -7.43 2.08
N ALA A 80 0.61 -7.98 3.28
CA ALA A 80 0.88 -7.22 4.50
C ALA A 80 2.20 -6.45 4.41
N PHE A 81 3.25 -7.05 3.83
CA PHE A 81 4.52 -6.35 3.57
C PHE A 81 4.32 -5.14 2.64
N ILE A 82 3.60 -5.31 1.53
CA ILE A 82 3.32 -4.19 0.61
C ILE A 82 2.50 -3.11 1.31
N GLN A 83 1.58 -3.48 2.20
CA GLN A 83 0.83 -2.52 3.00
C GLN A 83 1.73 -1.74 3.97
N LEU A 84 2.73 -2.40 4.57
CA LEU A 84 3.74 -1.73 5.41
C LEU A 84 4.47 -0.63 4.63
N LEU A 85 4.91 -0.90 3.40
CA LEU A 85 5.60 0.09 2.56
C LEU A 85 4.78 1.38 2.33
N SER A 86 3.45 1.29 2.42
CA SER A 86 2.54 2.42 2.24
C SER A 86 2.33 3.26 3.50
N ALA A 87 2.89 2.85 4.64
CA ALA A 87 2.77 3.55 5.91
C ALA A 87 3.37 4.97 5.83
N SER A 88 2.59 5.96 6.24
CA SER A 88 2.99 7.38 6.20
C SER A 88 4.10 7.72 7.19
N TRP A 89 4.28 6.89 8.21
CA TRP A 89 5.29 7.08 9.24
C TRP A 89 6.66 6.47 8.89
N LEU A 90 6.77 5.70 7.79
CA LEU A 90 8.07 5.18 7.36
C LEU A 90 8.98 6.30 6.87
N THR A 91 10.18 6.34 7.43
CA THR A 91 11.26 7.20 6.94
C THR A 91 11.77 6.71 5.58
N ASP A 92 12.43 7.59 4.82
CA ASP A 92 12.97 7.20 3.51
C ASP A 92 14.05 6.10 3.61
N PRO A 93 15.01 6.14 4.56
CA PRO A 93 15.96 5.03 4.74
C PRO A 93 15.29 3.69 5.06
N GLN A 94 14.23 3.70 5.88
CA GLN A 94 13.47 2.49 6.19
C GLN A 94 12.71 1.98 4.96
N PHE A 95 12.09 2.88 4.21
CA PHE A 95 11.44 2.53 2.95
C PHE A 95 12.43 1.89 1.98
N ASP A 96 13.59 2.50 1.75
CA ASP A 96 14.62 1.98 0.83
C ASP A 96 15.15 0.60 1.25
N LEU A 97 15.30 0.38 2.57
CA LEU A 97 15.67 -0.93 3.09
C LEU A 97 14.58 -1.96 2.82
N LEU A 98 13.33 -1.66 3.18
CA LEU A 98 12.20 -2.57 3.00
C LEU A 98 11.90 -2.85 1.52
N SER A 99 12.00 -1.86 0.64
CA SER A 99 11.80 -2.05 -0.80
C SER A 99 12.82 -3.01 -1.41
N ARG A 100 14.06 -3.04 -0.92
CA ARG A 100 15.05 -4.05 -1.34
C ARG A 100 14.68 -5.44 -0.83
N ARG A 101 14.23 -5.54 0.43
CA ARG A 101 13.80 -6.80 1.03
C ARG A 101 12.52 -7.37 0.41
N ALA A 102 11.67 -6.55 -0.20
CA ALA A 102 10.49 -7.02 -0.92
C ALA A 102 10.83 -8.03 -2.04
N GLN A 103 12.05 -8.01 -2.58
CA GLN A 103 12.52 -9.00 -3.55
C GLN A 103 12.52 -10.43 -2.99
N GLU A 104 12.62 -10.60 -1.67
CA GLU A 104 12.54 -11.91 -0.98
C GLU A 104 11.15 -12.55 -1.13
N LEU A 105 10.10 -11.76 -1.39
CA LEU A 105 8.72 -12.25 -1.62
C LEU A 105 8.47 -12.70 -3.07
N GLY A 106 9.43 -12.46 -3.97
CA GLY A 106 9.36 -12.81 -5.39
C GLY A 106 8.86 -11.69 -6.31
N ASN A 107 8.99 -11.93 -7.62
CA ASN A 107 8.86 -10.91 -8.66
C ASN A 107 7.47 -10.24 -8.77
N TRP A 108 6.42 -10.88 -8.27
CA TRP A 108 5.05 -10.34 -8.29
C TRP A 108 4.90 -9.06 -7.44
N THR A 109 5.86 -8.80 -6.55
CA THR A 109 5.88 -7.59 -5.71
C THR A 109 6.46 -6.37 -6.43
N THR A 110 7.21 -6.55 -7.52
CA THR A 110 7.97 -5.48 -8.20
C THR A 110 7.09 -4.27 -8.53
N ASP A 111 6.03 -4.48 -9.31
CA ASP A 111 5.13 -3.40 -9.74
C ASP A 111 4.41 -2.75 -8.54
N LYS A 112 4.14 -3.53 -7.48
CA LYS A 112 3.51 -3.03 -6.26
C LYS A 112 4.46 -2.12 -5.48
N VAL A 113 5.72 -2.52 -5.33
CA VAL A 113 6.76 -1.71 -4.68
C VAL A 113 7.00 -0.43 -5.47
N GLU A 114 7.12 -0.53 -6.79
CA GLU A 114 7.29 0.63 -7.66
C GLU A 114 6.11 1.60 -7.56
N ARG A 115 4.87 1.09 -7.59
CA ARG A 115 3.66 1.88 -7.36
C ARG A 115 3.73 2.64 -6.03
N VAL A 116 4.12 1.98 -4.94
CA VAL A 116 4.22 2.64 -3.63
C VAL A 116 5.32 3.70 -3.62
N ALA A 117 6.47 3.43 -4.23
CA ALA A 117 7.56 4.40 -4.35
C ALA A 117 7.12 5.67 -5.10
N LEU A 118 6.42 5.50 -6.23
CA LEU A 118 5.86 6.62 -6.99
C LEU A 118 4.81 7.39 -6.20
N MET A 119 3.93 6.69 -5.48
CA MET A 119 2.96 7.31 -4.58
C MET A 119 3.61 8.16 -3.49
N ARG A 120 4.72 7.68 -2.90
CA ARG A 120 5.48 8.45 -1.90
C ARG A 120 6.07 9.72 -2.52
N ARG A 121 6.73 9.62 -3.67
CA ARG A 121 7.29 10.77 -4.41
C ARG A 121 6.22 11.80 -4.79
N LEU A 122 5.04 11.35 -5.19
CA LEU A 122 3.90 12.22 -5.50
C LEU A 122 3.34 12.96 -4.27
N ARG A 123 3.45 12.38 -3.07
CA ARG A 123 2.98 13.00 -1.81
C ARG A 123 3.97 14.03 -1.26
N THR A 124 5.27 13.74 -1.34
CA THR A 124 6.31 14.58 -0.74
C THR A 124 6.81 15.69 -1.66
N GLY A 125 6.50 15.64 -2.97
CA GLY A 125 6.96 16.60 -3.95
C GLY A 125 5.92 17.02 -5.00
N GLY A 126 6.32 17.98 -5.84
CA GLY A 126 5.59 18.36 -7.05
C GLY A 126 5.76 17.32 -8.17
N LEU A 127 4.86 17.35 -9.14
CA LEU A 127 4.92 16.51 -10.32
C LEU A 127 5.99 17.05 -11.29
N THR A 128 7.13 16.37 -11.33
CA THR A 128 8.18 16.64 -12.32
C THR A 128 7.91 15.87 -13.62
N PRO A 129 8.45 16.30 -14.77
CA PRO A 129 8.32 15.55 -16.01
C PRO A 129 8.90 14.13 -15.97
N SER A 130 9.96 13.89 -15.18
CA SER A 130 10.48 12.54 -14.98
C SER A 130 9.52 11.68 -14.16
N LEU A 131 9.04 12.19 -13.03
CA LEU A 131 8.06 11.47 -12.20
C LEU A 131 6.77 11.15 -12.96
N PHE A 132 6.28 12.09 -13.79
CA PHE A 132 5.14 11.85 -14.66
C PHE A 132 5.38 10.66 -15.61
N ARG A 133 6.55 10.61 -16.27
CA ARG A 133 6.90 9.50 -17.16
C ARG A 133 6.98 8.18 -16.41
N ASP A 134 7.61 8.15 -15.24
CA ASP A 134 7.69 6.95 -14.40
C ASP A 134 6.28 6.44 -14.07
N CYS A 135 5.37 7.34 -13.66
CA CYS A 135 3.97 6.98 -13.39
C CYS A 135 3.21 6.49 -14.62
N LEU A 136 3.45 7.10 -15.79
CA LEU A 136 2.79 6.73 -17.04
C LEU A 136 3.23 5.33 -17.52
N GLN A 137 4.52 5.01 -17.36
CA GLN A 137 5.12 3.75 -17.79
C GLN A 137 4.64 2.55 -16.97
N LEU A 138 4.30 2.74 -15.69
CA LEU A 138 3.78 1.66 -14.86
C LEU A 138 2.37 1.20 -15.28
N GLU A 139 1.68 1.98 -16.14
CA GLU A 139 0.32 1.71 -16.62
C GLU A 139 -0.70 1.40 -15.48
N ASP A 140 -0.46 1.94 -14.28
CA ASP A 140 -1.33 1.73 -13.13
C ASP A 140 -2.49 2.72 -13.14
N SER A 141 -3.71 2.17 -13.22
CA SER A 141 -4.92 3.00 -13.29
C SER A 141 -5.13 3.89 -12.07
N SER A 142 -4.73 3.46 -10.86
CA SER A 142 -4.88 4.28 -9.66
C SER A 142 -3.90 5.46 -9.65
N LEU A 143 -2.65 5.25 -10.09
CA LEU A 143 -1.68 6.33 -10.27
C LEU A 143 -2.18 7.34 -11.30
N HIS A 144 -2.66 6.88 -12.45
CA HIS A 144 -3.15 7.77 -13.49
C HIS A 144 -4.39 8.57 -13.04
N GLU A 145 -5.27 7.96 -12.23
CA GLU A 145 -6.39 8.68 -11.62
C GLU A 145 -5.97 9.77 -10.65
N ILE A 146 -4.87 9.56 -9.93
CA ILE A 146 -4.28 10.60 -9.07
C ILE A 146 -3.71 11.72 -9.93
N LEU A 147 -2.94 11.39 -10.97
CA LEU A 147 -2.36 12.38 -11.89
C LEU A 147 -3.44 13.30 -12.48
N LEU A 148 -4.56 12.73 -12.93
CA LEU A 148 -5.70 13.49 -13.47
C LEU A 148 -6.24 14.58 -12.53
N LYS A 149 -6.06 14.42 -11.21
CA LYS A 149 -6.56 15.34 -10.18
C LYS A 149 -5.53 16.35 -9.71
N ARG A 150 -4.28 16.27 -10.18
CA ARG A 150 -3.22 17.17 -9.72
C ARG A 150 -3.31 18.53 -10.40
N SER A 151 -3.04 19.58 -9.62
CA SER A 151 -3.04 20.97 -10.08
C SER A 151 -1.76 21.38 -10.83
N ASP A 152 -0.69 20.60 -10.72
CA ASP A 152 0.60 20.84 -11.37
C ASP A 152 0.76 20.12 -12.73
N MET A 153 -0.29 19.46 -13.23
CA MET A 153 -0.34 18.83 -14.56
C MET A 153 -0.38 19.88 -15.68
N ASP A 154 0.62 19.92 -16.55
CA ASP A 154 0.58 20.76 -17.75
C ASP A 154 -0.24 20.12 -18.90
N GLN A 155 -0.37 20.88 -19.99
CA GLN A 155 -1.13 20.46 -21.17
C GLN A 155 -0.50 19.26 -21.90
N ASP A 156 0.84 19.16 -21.91
CA ASP A 156 1.55 18.09 -22.59
C ASP A 156 1.43 16.77 -21.82
N MET A 157 1.54 16.81 -20.48
CA MET A 157 1.27 15.69 -19.60
C MET A 157 -0.17 15.20 -19.73
N MET A 158 -1.15 16.12 -19.80
CA MET A 158 -2.56 15.76 -19.98
C MET A 158 -2.79 15.09 -21.34
N LYS A 159 -2.16 15.60 -22.40
CA LYS A 159 -2.20 15.00 -23.74
C LYS A 159 -1.57 13.59 -23.74
N ALA A 160 -0.44 13.41 -23.07
CA ALA A 160 0.19 12.10 -22.95
C ALA A 160 -0.72 11.08 -22.24
N LEU A 161 -1.43 11.47 -21.18
CA LEU A 161 -2.43 10.61 -20.53
C LEU A 161 -3.63 10.30 -21.43
N ALA A 162 -4.04 11.23 -22.29
CA ALA A 162 -5.11 11.02 -23.26
C ALA A 162 -4.76 9.96 -24.33
N GLU A 163 -3.47 9.83 -24.65
CA GLU A 163 -2.94 8.90 -25.63
C GLU A 163 -2.59 7.54 -24.99
N HIS A 164 -1.88 7.58 -23.86
CA HIS A 164 -1.23 6.42 -23.25
C HIS A 164 -1.79 6.02 -21.88
N GLY A 165 -2.92 6.60 -21.45
CA GLY A 165 -3.54 6.24 -20.18
C GLY A 165 -3.86 4.74 -20.08
N ALA A 166 -3.64 4.16 -18.90
CA ALA A 166 -3.78 2.74 -18.58
C ALA A 166 -5.06 2.07 -19.10
N ASN A 167 -6.17 2.81 -19.16
CA ASN A 167 -7.43 2.29 -19.70
C ASN A 167 -8.23 3.37 -20.44
N LYS A 168 -9.26 2.92 -21.16
CA LYS A 168 -10.14 3.78 -21.97
C LYS A 168 -10.78 4.90 -21.15
N ARG A 169 -11.14 4.64 -19.89
CA ARG A 169 -11.74 5.63 -18.98
C ARG A 169 -10.78 6.78 -18.73
N ILE A 170 -9.54 6.48 -18.32
CA ILE A 170 -8.48 7.47 -18.09
C ILE A 170 -8.22 8.29 -19.35
N ARG A 171 -8.04 7.63 -20.50
CA ARG A 171 -7.79 8.30 -21.78
C ARG A 171 -8.92 9.27 -22.14
N ASN A 172 -10.17 8.86 -21.93
CA ASN A 172 -11.33 9.71 -22.20
C ASN A 172 -11.41 10.91 -21.25
N LEU A 173 -11.16 10.72 -19.96
CA LEU A 173 -11.13 11.82 -18.98
C LEU A 173 -10.03 12.83 -19.31
N ALA A 174 -8.83 12.37 -19.65
CA ALA A 174 -7.72 13.22 -20.04
C ALA A 174 -8.05 14.05 -21.31
N LYS A 175 -8.72 13.46 -22.30
CA LYS A 175 -9.19 14.19 -23.50
C LYS A 175 -10.20 15.29 -23.15
N GLN A 176 -11.14 14.98 -22.25
CA GLN A 176 -12.12 15.96 -21.79
C GLN A 176 -11.46 17.13 -21.06
N TYR A 177 -10.48 16.85 -20.19
CA TYR A 177 -9.73 17.88 -19.47
C TYR A 177 -8.82 18.70 -20.37
N SER A 178 -8.26 18.11 -21.42
CA SER A 178 -7.48 18.85 -22.42
C SER A 178 -8.35 19.82 -23.23
N ALA A 179 -9.62 19.47 -23.47
CA ALA A 179 -10.56 20.29 -24.23
C ALA A 179 -11.29 21.34 -23.37
N SER A 180 -11.47 21.07 -22.08
CA SER A 180 -12.11 21.97 -21.13
C SER A 180 -11.08 22.92 -20.50
N LYS A 181 -11.23 24.24 -20.67
CA LYS A 181 -10.46 25.23 -19.89
C LYS A 181 -10.70 25.14 -18.38
N LYS A 182 -11.70 24.39 -17.92
CA LYS A 182 -12.07 24.24 -16.52
C LYS A 182 -11.39 23.00 -15.94
N ARG A 183 -10.36 23.22 -15.12
CA ARG A 183 -9.77 22.18 -14.28
C ARG A 183 -10.77 21.76 -13.21
N TRP A 184 -10.80 20.48 -12.87
CA TRP A 184 -11.71 19.85 -11.90
C TRP A 184 -11.42 20.24 -10.42
N GLY A 185 -10.80 21.40 -10.19
CA GLY A 185 -10.56 21.98 -8.87
C GLY A 185 -11.76 22.78 -8.32
N ASP A 186 -12.69 23.19 -9.19
CA ASP A 186 -13.88 23.96 -8.77
C ASP A 186 -15.07 23.08 -8.36
N ALA A 187 -14.95 21.74 -8.48
CA ALA A 187 -16.05 20.80 -8.21
C ALA A 187 -15.79 19.91 -6.97
N ALA A 188 -14.73 20.19 -6.21
CA ALA A 188 -14.38 19.45 -5.00
C ALA A 188 -14.09 20.41 -3.83
N GLN A 189 -15.09 21.18 -3.44
CA GLN A 189 -15.25 21.64 -2.06
C GLN A 189 -16.69 21.33 -1.62
N PRO A 190 -16.89 20.86 -0.38
CA PRO A 190 -18.20 20.45 0.13
C PRO A 190 -19.22 21.60 0.12
#